data_AF-A0AAW8KW06-F1
#
_entry.id   AF-A0AAW8KW06-F1
#
_cell.length_a   1.000
_cell.length_b   1.000
_cell.length_c   1.000
_cell.angle_alpha   90.00
_cell.angle_beta   90.00
_cell.angle_gamma   90.00
#
_symmetry.space_group_name_H-M   'P 1'
#
loop_
_entity.id
_entity.type
_entity.pdbx_description
1 polymer ?
#
loop_
_entity_poly.entity_id
_entity_poly.type
_entity_poly.pdbx_seq_one_letter_code
_entity_poly.pdbx_strand_id
1 'polypeptide(L)'
;FYRDLTEQSGFELETAGVLKGSKKFWALARTGQSTALKGKDVSNGYILLATACDGTLATTAQFTSIRVVCNNTLAIALRGQNSNAGVVKVPHSTKFDADKVKQQLGISVRAWDEHMYEMKQLSQRRVTQGEAAAFFDAVFNNTSMNVADQEDNIIQFYRDVATQAAHANTKEKAEPNAKAMTKAMDMFNGQGRGAELSSAKGTAYGLLCSITEFIDHERRAMSTDHRLDSAWFGAGAAIKQRGLEQALRMVS
;
A
#
# COMPACT_ATOMS: atom_id res chain seq x y z
N PHE A 1 -11.31 -19.61 -12.08
CA PHE A 1 -10.26 -18.56 -12.11
C PHE A 1 -9.30 -18.64 -10.93
N TYR A 2 -9.70 -18.30 -9.69
CA TYR A 2 -8.79 -18.33 -8.53
C TYR A 2 -8.03 -19.66 -8.41
N ARG A 3 -8.76 -20.78 -8.56
CA ARG A 3 -8.21 -22.14 -8.60
C ARG A 3 -7.29 -22.39 -9.81
N ASP A 4 -7.65 -21.90 -10.99
CA ASP A 4 -6.84 -22.11 -12.20
C ASP A 4 -5.52 -21.31 -12.16
N LEU A 5 -5.51 -20.15 -11.48
CA LEU A 5 -4.29 -19.38 -11.23
C LEU A 5 -3.36 -20.11 -10.26
N THR A 6 -3.91 -20.72 -9.21
CA THR A 6 -3.12 -21.49 -8.23
C THR A 6 -2.59 -22.80 -8.78
N GLU A 7 -3.43 -23.54 -9.52
CA GLU A 7 -3.07 -24.87 -10.06
C GLU A 7 -2.05 -24.81 -11.20
N GLN A 8 -2.04 -23.73 -12.01
CA GLN A 8 -1.18 -23.65 -13.20
C GLN A 8 0.04 -22.74 -13.04
N SER A 9 -0.01 -21.74 -12.16
CA SER A 9 1.13 -20.83 -11.90
C SER A 9 1.98 -21.25 -10.69
N GLY A 10 1.61 -22.33 -9.99
CA GLY A 10 2.30 -22.76 -8.76
C GLY A 10 2.07 -21.84 -7.57
N PHE A 11 1.03 -21.01 -7.60
CA PHE A 11 0.66 -20.13 -6.50
C PHE A 11 -0.20 -20.88 -5.49
N GLU A 12 -0.04 -20.57 -4.20
CA GLU A 12 -0.79 -21.21 -3.13
C GLU A 12 -1.82 -20.25 -2.56
N LEU A 13 -3.10 -20.61 -2.58
CA LEU A 13 -4.15 -19.80 -1.95
C LEU A 13 -3.97 -19.81 -0.44
N GLU A 14 -3.68 -18.66 0.16
CA GLU A 14 -3.41 -18.58 1.59
C GLU A 14 -4.61 -18.05 2.38
N THR A 15 -5.29 -17.03 1.86
CA THR A 15 -6.45 -16.43 2.53
C THR A 15 -7.41 -15.85 1.52
N ALA A 16 -8.71 -15.97 1.78
CA ALA A 16 -9.76 -15.35 0.99
C ALA A 16 -10.83 -14.75 1.90
N GLY A 17 -11.54 -13.75 1.40
CA GLY A 17 -12.58 -13.08 2.17
C GLY A 17 -13.50 -12.23 1.31
N VAL A 18 -14.42 -11.56 2.01
CA VAL A 18 -15.32 -10.58 1.43
C VAL A 18 -15.14 -9.22 2.11
N LEU A 19 -15.37 -8.16 1.36
CA LEU A 19 -15.39 -6.79 1.85
C LEU A 19 -16.73 -6.10 1.51
N LYS A 20 -17.01 -4.97 2.18
CA LYS A 20 -18.16 -4.09 1.92
C LYS A 20 -19.52 -4.78 1.99
N GLY A 21 -19.70 -5.66 2.98
CA GLY A 21 -20.94 -6.42 3.13
C GLY A 21 -21.20 -7.36 1.97
N SER A 22 -20.17 -8.13 1.58
CA SER A 22 -20.21 -9.13 0.50
C SER A 22 -20.33 -8.58 -0.92
N LYS A 23 -20.03 -7.29 -1.11
CA LYS A 23 -20.01 -6.68 -2.45
C LYS A 23 -18.69 -6.90 -3.17
N LYS A 24 -17.59 -7.06 -2.43
CA LYS A 24 -16.25 -7.28 -2.95
C LYS A 24 -15.71 -8.62 -2.45
N PHE A 25 -15.11 -9.41 -3.34
CA PHE A 25 -14.47 -10.69 -3.03
C PHE A 25 -12.98 -10.54 -3.28
N TRP A 26 -12.16 -11.09 -2.39
CA TRP A 26 -10.71 -11.05 -2.54
C TRP A 26 -10.04 -12.33 -2.09
N ALA A 27 -8.84 -12.58 -2.60
CA ALA A 27 -7.93 -13.57 -2.05
C ALA A 27 -6.46 -13.17 -2.22
N LEU A 28 -5.63 -13.68 -1.31
CA LEU A 28 -4.18 -13.63 -1.38
C LEU A 28 -3.67 -15.01 -1.78
N ALA A 29 -2.91 -15.05 -2.86
CA ALA A 29 -2.19 -16.24 -3.30
C ALA A 29 -0.68 -16.00 -3.18
N ARG A 30 0.02 -16.87 -2.45
CA ARG A 30 1.47 -16.81 -2.27
C ARG A 30 2.16 -17.25 -3.56
N THR A 31 3.16 -16.50 -4.02
CA THR A 31 3.84 -16.80 -5.29
C THR A 31 5.04 -17.74 -5.16
N GLY A 32 5.39 -18.14 -3.94
CA GLY A 32 6.63 -18.86 -3.63
C GLY A 32 7.87 -17.98 -3.57
N GLN A 33 7.77 -16.70 -3.99
CA GLN A 33 8.87 -15.75 -3.89
C GLN A 33 9.06 -15.28 -2.44
N SER A 34 10.32 -15.28 -1.99
CA SER A 34 10.69 -14.84 -0.66
C SER A 34 12.12 -14.31 -0.68
N THR A 35 12.33 -13.15 -0.06
CA THR A 35 13.65 -12.51 0.00
C THR A 35 13.89 -11.95 1.39
N ALA A 36 15.02 -12.32 1.98
CA ALA A 36 15.52 -11.67 3.20
C ALA A 36 16.21 -10.36 2.83
N LEU A 37 15.74 -9.23 3.38
CA LEU A 37 16.37 -7.93 3.15
C LEU A 37 17.70 -7.81 3.89
N LYS A 38 17.66 -8.09 5.20
CA LYS A 38 18.85 -8.08 6.07
C LYS A 38 18.60 -8.93 7.31
N GLY A 39 19.50 -9.85 7.59
CA GLY A 39 19.37 -10.78 8.70
C GLY A 39 18.10 -11.62 8.57
N LYS A 40 17.19 -11.50 9.55
CA LYS A 40 15.92 -12.26 9.62
C LYS A 40 14.70 -11.48 9.11
N ASP A 41 14.88 -10.30 8.53
CA ASP A 41 13.75 -9.52 7.99
C ASP A 41 13.39 -10.02 6.59
N VAL A 42 12.25 -10.70 6.46
CA VAL A 42 11.81 -11.41 5.26
C VAL A 42 10.54 -10.79 4.70
N SER A 43 10.52 -10.63 3.37
CA SER A 43 9.33 -10.26 2.60
C SER A 43 8.98 -11.37 1.63
N ASN A 44 7.68 -11.67 1.54
CA ASN A 44 7.12 -12.69 0.65
C ASN A 44 6.33 -12.03 -0.49
N GLY A 45 6.35 -12.65 -1.66
CA GLY A 45 5.56 -12.24 -2.83
C GLY A 45 4.16 -12.86 -2.81
N TYR A 46 3.17 -12.02 -3.08
CA TYR A 46 1.76 -12.41 -3.16
C TYR A 46 1.09 -11.80 -4.38
N ILE A 47 0.02 -12.45 -4.82
CA ILE A 47 -0.96 -11.87 -5.72
C ILE A 47 -2.22 -11.59 -4.90
N LEU A 48 -2.58 -10.32 -4.82
CA LEU A 48 -3.89 -9.88 -4.39
C LEU A 48 -4.85 -9.93 -5.57
N LEU A 49 -5.82 -10.82 -5.49
CA LEU A 49 -6.91 -10.96 -6.43
C LEU A 49 -8.16 -10.34 -5.81
N ALA A 50 -8.89 -9.52 -6.55
CA ALA A 50 -10.14 -8.94 -6.08
C ALA A 50 -11.15 -8.69 -7.22
N THR A 51 -12.44 -8.75 -6.91
CA THR A 51 -13.52 -8.41 -7.84
C THR A 51 -14.74 -7.91 -7.06
N ALA A 52 -15.54 -7.02 -7.65
CA ALA A 52 -16.78 -6.54 -7.03
C ALA A 52 -18.01 -6.93 -7.84
N CYS A 53 -19.03 -7.48 -7.19
CA CYS A 53 -20.29 -7.81 -7.87
C CYS A 53 -21.18 -6.57 -8.12
N ASP A 54 -20.87 -5.44 -7.49
CA ASP A 54 -21.58 -4.17 -7.64
C ASP A 54 -20.95 -3.23 -8.70
N GLY A 55 -19.92 -3.70 -9.41
CA GLY A 55 -19.23 -2.93 -10.46
C GLY A 55 -18.26 -1.86 -9.94
N THR A 56 -18.09 -1.70 -8.62
CA THR A 56 -17.20 -0.67 -8.05
C THR A 56 -15.71 -1.01 -8.16
N LEU A 57 -15.37 -2.25 -8.53
CA LEU A 57 -14.00 -2.71 -8.75
C LEU A 57 -13.98 -3.73 -9.90
N ALA A 58 -13.19 -3.44 -10.93
CA ALA A 58 -12.88 -4.41 -11.99
C ALA A 58 -12.24 -5.67 -11.40
N THR A 59 -12.34 -6.80 -12.11
CA THR A 59 -11.58 -8.00 -11.71
C THR A 59 -10.09 -7.66 -11.79
N THR A 60 -9.44 -7.59 -10.63
CA THR A 60 -8.11 -7.05 -10.45
C THR A 60 -7.18 -8.12 -9.91
N ALA A 61 -6.00 -8.27 -10.52
CA ALA A 61 -4.90 -9.03 -9.98
C ALA A 61 -3.71 -8.09 -9.80
N GLN A 62 -3.19 -8.03 -8.58
CA GLN A 62 -2.15 -7.09 -8.19
C GLN A 62 -1.02 -7.81 -7.48
N PHE A 63 0.20 -7.59 -7.91
CA PHE A 63 1.36 -8.15 -7.24
C PHE A 63 1.70 -7.30 -6.00
N THR A 64 1.92 -7.96 -4.87
CA THR A 64 2.17 -7.32 -3.58
C THR A 64 3.33 -7.99 -2.84
N SER A 65 4.06 -7.22 -2.04
CA SER A 65 4.96 -7.74 -1.02
C SER A 65 4.28 -7.71 0.34
N ILE A 66 4.48 -8.78 1.11
CA ILE A 66 4.06 -8.86 2.51
C ILE A 66 5.30 -9.06 3.38
N ARG A 67 5.58 -8.10 4.26
CA ARG A 67 6.67 -8.20 5.23
C ARG A 67 6.23 -9.05 6.43
N VAL A 68 6.92 -10.17 6.66
CA VAL A 68 6.47 -11.24 7.57
C VAL A 68 6.29 -10.76 9.02
N VAL A 69 7.18 -9.93 9.52
CA VAL A 69 7.20 -9.52 10.94
C VAL A 69 6.04 -8.61 11.35
N CYS A 70 5.37 -7.98 10.39
CA CYS A 70 4.33 -7.00 10.64
C CYS A 70 3.05 -7.23 9.81
N ASN A 71 3.12 -8.08 8.79
CA ASN A 71 2.06 -8.38 7.83
C ASN A 71 1.58 -7.16 7.02
N ASN A 72 2.50 -6.23 6.73
CA ASN A 72 2.18 -5.05 5.92
C ASN A 72 2.15 -5.44 4.44
N THR A 73 1.08 -5.09 3.74
CA THR A 73 0.91 -5.32 2.30
C THR A 73 1.31 -4.08 1.52
N LEU A 74 2.32 -4.18 0.66
CA LEU A 74 2.73 -3.12 -0.25
C LEU A 74 2.51 -3.53 -1.71
N ALA A 75 1.95 -2.65 -2.52
CA ALA A 75 1.82 -2.86 -3.95
C ALA A 75 3.20 -2.82 -4.62
N ILE A 76 3.47 -3.78 -5.51
CA ILE A 76 4.67 -3.76 -6.34
C ILE A 76 4.30 -3.14 -7.67
N ALA A 77 4.79 -1.92 -7.92
CA ALA A 77 4.73 -1.30 -9.23
C ALA A 77 5.92 -1.79 -10.07
N LEU A 78 5.65 -2.29 -11.28
CA LEU A 78 6.66 -2.52 -12.30
C LEU A 78 7.04 -1.15 -12.90
N ARG A 79 8.33 -0.81 -12.97
CA ARG A 79 8.76 0.39 -13.69
C ARG A 79 8.82 0.09 -15.20
N GLY A 80 8.06 0.87 -15.98
CA GLY A 80 7.96 0.79 -17.44
C GLY A 80 7.02 1.86 -17.98
N GLN A 81 7.06 2.14 -19.29
CA GLN A 81 6.42 3.31 -19.95
C GLN A 81 4.90 3.48 -19.76
N ASN A 82 4.22 2.57 -19.05
CA ASN A 82 2.81 2.70 -18.66
C ASN A 82 2.68 2.57 -17.14
N SER A 83 2.07 3.59 -16.51
CA SER A 83 1.83 3.77 -15.07
C SER A 83 0.95 2.71 -14.37
N ASN A 84 0.71 1.56 -15.01
CA ASN A 84 -0.14 0.46 -14.51
C ASN A 84 0.60 -0.89 -14.44
N ALA A 85 1.90 -0.92 -14.68
CA ALA A 85 2.63 -2.18 -14.68
C ALA A 85 2.66 -2.73 -13.23
N GLY A 86 2.17 -3.96 -13.03
CA GLY A 86 2.05 -4.62 -11.71
C GLY A 86 0.60 -4.88 -11.27
N VAL A 87 -0.37 -4.23 -11.93
CA VAL A 87 -1.80 -4.44 -11.71
C VAL A 87 -2.49 -4.77 -13.03
N VAL A 88 -3.14 -5.93 -13.09
CA VAL A 88 -3.99 -6.34 -14.21
C VAL A 88 -5.44 -6.08 -13.84
N LYS A 89 -6.12 -5.19 -14.56
CA LYS A 89 -7.55 -4.90 -14.38
C LYS A 89 -8.34 -5.36 -15.59
N VAL A 90 -9.37 -6.17 -15.36
CA VAL A 90 -10.30 -6.67 -16.37
C VAL A 90 -11.69 -6.12 -16.05
N PRO A 91 -12.19 -5.12 -16.80
CA PRO A 91 -13.55 -4.60 -16.63
C PRO A 91 -14.59 -5.70 -16.79
N HIS A 92 -15.68 -5.67 -16.01
CA HIS A 92 -16.75 -6.68 -16.13
C HIS A 92 -17.52 -6.62 -17.45
N SER A 93 -17.37 -5.53 -18.22
CA SER A 93 -17.89 -5.41 -19.58
C SER A 93 -17.08 -6.19 -20.62
N THR A 94 -15.94 -6.78 -20.24
CA THR A 94 -15.05 -7.52 -21.14
C THR A 94 -15.03 -9.00 -20.81
N LYS A 95 -14.77 -9.84 -21.82
CA LYS A 95 -14.56 -11.28 -21.60
C LYS A 95 -13.25 -11.49 -20.86
N PHE A 96 -13.32 -12.19 -19.74
CA PHE A 96 -12.14 -12.56 -18.96
C PHE A 96 -11.25 -13.54 -19.74
N ASP A 97 -9.98 -13.17 -19.95
CA ASP A 97 -8.96 -13.98 -20.62
C ASP A 97 -7.89 -14.37 -19.59
N ALA A 98 -7.96 -15.62 -19.12
CA ALA A 98 -7.08 -16.12 -18.08
C ALA A 98 -5.62 -16.17 -18.52
N ASP A 99 -5.34 -16.50 -19.77
CA ASP A 99 -3.97 -16.71 -20.25
C ASP A 99 -3.28 -15.36 -20.48
N LYS A 100 -4.03 -14.35 -20.93
CA LYS A 100 -3.53 -12.97 -20.97
C LYS A 100 -3.22 -12.43 -19.58
N VAL A 101 -4.10 -12.65 -18.60
CA VAL A 101 -3.86 -12.24 -17.21
C VAL A 101 -2.63 -12.96 -16.66
N LYS A 102 -2.51 -14.27 -16.88
CA LYS A 102 -1.33 -15.05 -16.48
C LYS A 102 -0.05 -14.56 -17.13
N GLN A 103 -0.05 -14.27 -18.43
CA GLN A 103 1.14 -13.77 -19.12
C GLN A 103 1.59 -12.42 -18.53
N GLN A 104 0.64 -11.53 -18.27
CA GLN A 104 0.90 -10.24 -17.64
C GLN A 104 1.42 -10.39 -16.20
N LEU A 105 0.91 -11.37 -15.45
CA LEU A 105 1.42 -11.72 -14.13
C LEU A 105 2.77 -12.44 -14.20
N GLY A 106 3.05 -13.28 -15.20
CA GLY A 106 4.31 -14.03 -15.34
C GLY A 106 5.51 -13.14 -15.68
N ILE A 107 5.26 -11.96 -16.26
CA ILE A 107 6.27 -10.90 -16.41
C ILE A 107 6.71 -10.34 -15.04
N SER A 108 5.97 -10.61 -13.95
CA SER A 108 6.22 -10.03 -12.62
C SER A 108 7.42 -10.61 -11.86
N VAL A 109 8.03 -11.73 -12.28
CA VAL A 109 9.25 -12.23 -11.61
C VAL A 109 10.35 -11.18 -11.64
N ARG A 110 10.51 -10.48 -12.76
CA ARG A 110 11.44 -9.35 -12.87
C ARG A 110 11.04 -8.16 -11.98
N ALA A 111 9.73 -7.93 -11.82
CA ALA A 111 9.22 -6.92 -10.89
C ALA A 111 9.66 -7.19 -9.46
N TRP A 112 9.58 -8.45 -9.05
CA TRP A 112 9.96 -8.88 -7.71
C TRP A 112 11.43 -8.60 -7.46
N ASP A 113 12.30 -9.02 -8.39
CA ASP A 113 13.74 -8.85 -8.24
C ASP A 113 14.13 -7.36 -8.19
N GLU A 114 13.56 -6.54 -9.07
CA GLU A 114 13.76 -5.09 -9.07
C GLU A 114 13.24 -4.44 -7.78
N HIS A 115 12.02 -4.78 -7.35
CA HIS A 115 11.44 -4.29 -6.11
C HIS A 115 12.29 -4.64 -4.90
N MET A 116 12.75 -5.90 -4.79
CA MET A 116 13.58 -6.32 -3.67
C MET A 116 14.98 -5.70 -3.71
N TYR A 117 15.51 -5.44 -4.91
CA TYR A 117 16.74 -4.67 -5.08
C TYR A 117 16.58 -3.23 -4.52
N GLU A 118 15.50 -2.54 -4.89
CA GLU A 118 15.17 -1.22 -4.36
C GLU A 118 15.00 -1.24 -2.84
N MET A 119 14.24 -2.20 -2.30
CA MET A 119 14.04 -2.34 -0.85
C MET A 119 15.38 -2.56 -0.12
N LYS A 120 16.30 -3.30 -0.74
CA LYS A 120 17.65 -3.50 -0.20
C LYS A 120 18.44 -2.20 -0.16
N GLN A 121 18.37 -1.36 -1.20
CA GLN A 121 19.00 -0.03 -1.19
C GLN A 121 18.42 0.85 -0.07
N LEU A 122 17.10 0.88 0.09
CA LEU A 122 16.45 1.62 1.17
C LEU A 122 16.88 1.16 2.57
N SER A 123 17.13 -0.14 2.75
CA SER A 123 17.60 -0.70 4.02
C SER A 123 19.04 -0.33 4.38
N GLN A 124 19.81 0.18 3.41
CA GLN A 124 21.20 0.62 3.59
C GLN A 124 21.28 2.13 3.79
N ARG A 125 20.33 2.91 3.27
CA ARG A 125 20.25 4.36 3.43
C ARG A 125 19.82 4.74 4.84
N ARG A 126 20.75 5.23 5.66
CA ARG A 126 20.47 5.82 6.98
C ARG A 126 19.63 7.07 6.86
N VAL A 127 18.84 7.41 7.87
CA VAL A 127 17.94 8.58 7.87
C VAL A 127 18.08 9.35 9.17
N THR A 128 18.20 10.66 9.07
CA THR A 128 18.16 11.60 10.21
C THR A 128 16.72 11.93 10.62
N GLN A 129 16.52 12.42 11.84
CA GLN A 129 15.18 12.82 12.31
C GLN A 129 14.57 13.96 11.46
N GLY A 130 15.40 14.88 10.95
CA GLY A 130 14.95 15.94 10.05
C GLY A 130 14.47 15.40 8.70
N GLU A 131 15.22 14.47 8.10
CA GLU A 131 14.78 13.78 6.87
C GLU A 131 13.50 12.97 7.09
N ALA A 132 13.36 12.30 8.23
CA ALA A 132 12.16 11.56 8.58
C ALA A 132 10.93 12.49 8.67
N ALA A 133 11.07 13.64 9.32
CA ALA A 133 9.99 14.62 9.42
C ALA A 133 9.58 15.16 8.04
N ALA A 134 10.55 15.52 7.20
CA ALA A 134 10.30 15.97 5.83
C ALA A 134 9.66 14.89 4.95
N PHE A 135 10.06 13.62 5.13
CA PHE A 135 9.44 12.49 4.44
C PHE A 135 7.96 12.35 4.82
N PHE A 136 7.62 12.37 6.11
CA PHE A 136 6.22 12.23 6.53
C PHE A 136 5.37 13.41 6.08
N ASP A 137 5.90 14.63 6.13
CA ASP A 137 5.22 15.81 5.61
C ASP A 137 4.92 15.65 4.11
N ALA A 138 5.93 15.26 3.31
CA ALA A 138 5.75 15.02 1.89
C ALA A 138 4.72 13.92 1.59
N VAL A 139 4.68 12.85 2.39
CA VAL A 139 3.75 11.73 2.17
C VAL A 139 2.31 12.08 2.55
N PHE A 140 2.11 12.82 3.65
CA PHE A 140 0.76 13.11 4.16
C PHE A 140 0.17 14.42 3.60
N ASN A 141 0.99 15.44 3.39
CA ASN A 141 0.53 16.79 3.05
C ASN A 141 0.76 17.19 1.59
N ASN A 142 1.65 16.52 0.85
CA ASN A 142 1.88 16.85 -0.57
C ASN A 142 0.86 16.14 -1.48
N THR A 143 -0.33 16.75 -1.62
CA THR A 143 -1.46 16.28 -2.45
C THR A 143 -1.30 16.64 -3.94
N SER A 144 -0.16 17.21 -4.37
CA SER A 144 0.04 17.64 -5.76
C SER A 144 0.09 16.50 -6.80
N MET A 145 -0.04 15.24 -6.38
CA MET A 145 -0.02 14.07 -7.27
C MET A 145 -1.10 13.03 -6.94
N ASN A 146 -2.40 13.37 -6.96
CA ASN A 146 -3.45 12.40 -7.35
C ASN A 146 -4.83 13.02 -7.62
N VAL A 147 -5.48 12.56 -8.70
CA VAL A 147 -6.85 12.94 -9.10
C VAL A 147 -7.91 12.24 -8.22
N ALA A 148 -7.58 11.08 -7.66
CA ALA A 148 -8.49 10.30 -6.82
C ALA A 148 -8.83 10.96 -5.48
N ASP A 149 -8.00 11.91 -5.01
CA ASP A 149 -8.26 12.66 -3.78
C ASP A 149 -9.35 13.73 -3.98
N GLN A 150 -9.78 14.05 -5.20
CA GLN A 150 -10.80 15.10 -5.43
C GLN A 150 -12.18 14.71 -4.88
N GLU A 151 -12.63 13.46 -5.00
CA GLU A 151 -13.97 13.06 -4.54
C GLU A 151 -14.05 13.01 -3.00
N ASP A 152 -13.02 12.48 -2.33
CA ASP A 152 -12.94 12.48 -0.86
C ASP A 152 -12.74 13.91 -0.31
N ASN A 153 -11.98 14.77 -1.01
CA ASN A 153 -11.82 16.18 -0.64
C ASN A 153 -13.13 16.96 -0.80
N ILE A 154 -13.97 16.65 -1.78
CA ILE A 154 -15.27 17.31 -1.95
C ILE A 154 -16.22 16.89 -0.82
N ILE A 155 -16.28 15.61 -0.48
CA ILE A 155 -17.11 15.11 0.64
C ILE A 155 -16.61 15.69 1.97
N GLN A 156 -15.30 15.78 2.17
CA GLN A 156 -14.71 16.37 3.36
C GLN A 156 -14.89 17.88 3.39
N PHE A 157 -14.79 18.58 2.25
CA PHE A 157 -15.07 20.01 2.12
C PHE A 157 -16.51 20.35 2.49
N TYR A 158 -17.50 19.63 1.96
CA TYR A 158 -18.90 19.88 2.34
C TYR A 158 -19.17 19.58 3.82
N ARG A 159 -18.50 18.58 4.40
CA ARG A 159 -18.58 18.24 5.83
C ARG A 159 -17.89 19.31 6.69
N ASP A 160 -16.76 19.85 6.24
CA ASP A 160 -16.00 20.89 6.92
C ASP A 160 -16.72 22.24 6.84
N VAL A 161 -17.36 22.58 5.71
CA VAL A 161 -18.23 23.76 5.58
C VAL A 161 -19.44 23.63 6.52
N ALA A 162 -20.07 22.46 6.59
CA ALA A 162 -21.20 22.22 7.49
C ALA A 162 -20.80 22.30 8.97
N THR A 163 -19.59 21.89 9.34
CA THR A 163 -19.08 21.96 10.73
C THR A 163 -18.49 23.32 11.09
N GLN A 164 -17.92 24.06 10.12
CA GLN A 164 -17.42 25.44 10.32
C GLN A 164 -18.55 26.43 10.59
N ALA A 165 -19.74 26.22 10.01
CA ALA A 165 -20.93 27.00 10.34
C ALA A 165 -21.37 26.85 11.82
N ALA A 166 -20.89 25.83 12.53
CA ALA A 166 -21.26 25.55 13.92
C ALA A 166 -20.26 26.07 14.97
N HIS A 167 -18.99 26.34 14.61
CA HIS A 167 -17.95 26.67 15.59
C HIS A 167 -16.99 27.77 15.09
N ALA A 168 -17.44 29.03 15.18
CA ALA A 168 -16.54 30.18 15.14
C ALA A 168 -15.85 30.35 16.51
N ASN A 169 -14.64 29.84 16.66
CA ASN A 169 -13.64 30.46 17.55
C ASN A 169 -12.21 29.99 17.24
N THR A 170 -11.33 30.99 17.19
CA THR A 170 -9.94 30.98 16.76
C THR A 170 -9.04 30.10 17.62
N LYS A 171 -8.43 29.07 17.03
CA LYS A 171 -7.19 28.40 17.48
C LYS A 171 -6.38 28.04 16.25
N GLU A 172 -5.06 28.23 16.32
CA GLU A 172 -4.07 27.82 15.31
C GLU A 172 -4.48 26.47 14.70
N LYS A 173 -4.69 26.44 13.38
CA LYS A 173 -5.16 25.26 12.67
C LYS A 173 -4.12 24.15 12.85
N ALA A 174 -4.42 23.20 13.74
CA ALA A 174 -3.73 21.91 13.77
C ALA A 174 -3.79 21.32 12.36
N GLU A 175 -2.64 20.99 11.78
CA GLU A 175 -2.59 20.39 10.44
C GLU A 175 -3.45 19.12 10.41
N PRO A 176 -4.26 18.91 9.35
CA PRO A 176 -5.22 17.81 9.28
C PRO A 176 -4.58 16.42 9.45
N ASN A 177 -3.27 16.31 9.23
CA ASN A 177 -2.51 15.06 9.33
C ASN A 177 -1.53 14.97 10.51
N ALA A 178 -1.45 15.98 11.39
CA ALA A 178 -0.47 16.02 12.48
C ALA A 178 -0.46 14.74 13.35
N LYS A 179 -1.64 14.20 13.68
CA LYS A 179 -1.77 12.95 14.45
C LYS A 179 -1.28 11.73 13.69
N ALA A 180 -1.54 11.66 12.39
CA ALA A 180 -1.10 10.55 11.54
C ALA A 180 0.42 10.56 11.40
N MET A 181 1.01 11.74 11.16
CA MET A 181 2.45 11.94 11.09
C MET A 181 3.14 11.58 12.41
N THR A 182 2.59 12.03 13.54
CA THR A 182 3.12 11.68 14.88
C THR A 182 3.13 10.16 15.09
N LYS A 183 2.02 9.48 14.77
CA LYS A 183 1.93 8.02 14.94
C LYS A 183 2.90 7.27 14.01
N ALA A 184 3.04 7.70 12.75
CA ALA A 184 3.99 7.11 11.81
C ALA A 184 5.46 7.37 12.22
N MET A 185 5.74 8.54 12.81
CA MET A 185 7.04 8.88 13.38
C MET A 185 7.36 8.01 14.61
N ASP A 186 6.40 7.81 15.51
CA ASP A 186 6.55 6.93 16.68
C ASP A 186 6.87 5.49 16.26
N MET A 187 6.18 4.99 15.22
CA MET A 187 6.45 3.67 14.64
C MET A 187 7.87 3.57 14.08
N PHE A 188 8.32 4.60 13.35
CA PHE A 188 9.69 4.68 12.85
C PHE A 188 10.72 4.69 13.98
N ASN A 189 10.41 5.36 15.09
CA ASN A 189 11.25 5.49 16.27
C ASN A 189 11.22 4.28 17.22
N GLY A 190 10.77 3.12 16.74
CA GLY A 190 10.89 1.84 17.47
C GLY A 190 9.56 1.25 17.95
N GLN A 191 8.45 1.99 17.87
CA GLN A 191 7.14 1.45 18.25
C GLN A 191 6.49 0.56 17.18
N GLY A 192 7.01 0.60 15.94
CA GLY A 192 6.52 -0.22 14.83
C GLY A 192 7.01 -1.65 14.92
N ARG A 193 6.24 -2.58 14.35
CA ARG A 193 6.60 -4.00 14.30
C ARG A 193 7.87 -4.21 13.48
N GLY A 194 8.89 -4.74 14.15
CA GLY A 194 10.21 -4.93 13.52
C GLY A 194 10.94 -3.63 13.20
N ALA A 195 10.57 -2.49 13.80
CA ALA A 195 11.29 -1.21 13.64
C ALA A 195 12.73 -1.29 14.14
N GLU A 196 12.99 -2.13 15.15
CA GLU A 196 14.33 -2.37 15.70
C GLU A 196 15.21 -3.30 14.84
N LEU A 197 14.68 -3.90 13.77
CA LEU A 197 15.46 -4.77 12.89
C LEU A 197 16.52 -3.96 12.13
N SER A 198 17.68 -4.58 11.87
CA SER A 198 18.83 -3.91 11.24
C SER A 198 18.60 -3.39 9.81
N SER A 199 17.56 -3.89 9.15
CA SER A 199 17.02 -3.46 7.86
C SER A 199 16.17 -2.20 7.96
N ALA A 200 15.53 -1.94 9.11
CA ALA A 200 14.53 -0.89 9.30
C ALA A 200 15.04 0.24 10.19
N LYS A 201 15.70 -0.08 11.31
CA LYS A 201 16.08 0.87 12.37
C LYS A 201 16.90 2.04 11.82
N GLY A 202 16.29 3.23 11.78
CA GLY A 202 16.94 4.47 11.31
C GLY A 202 17.34 4.42 9.83
N THR A 203 16.54 3.76 8.99
CA THR A 203 16.77 3.63 7.54
C THR A 203 15.57 4.15 6.73
N ALA A 204 15.77 4.41 5.44
CA ALA A 204 14.68 4.77 4.53
C ALA A 204 13.65 3.63 4.39
N TYR A 205 14.09 2.38 4.48
CA TYR A 205 13.17 1.24 4.54
C TYR A 205 12.30 1.26 5.81
N GLY A 206 12.86 1.70 6.94
CA GLY A 206 12.11 1.91 8.19
C GLY A 206 10.99 2.93 8.06
N LEU A 207 11.22 4.03 7.33
CA LEU A 207 10.17 5.03 7.02
C LEU A 207 9.03 4.41 6.21
N LEU A 208 9.36 3.61 5.19
CA LEU A 208 8.36 2.92 4.39
C LEU A 208 7.58 1.87 5.22
N CYS A 209 8.28 1.14 6.10
CA CYS A 209 7.64 0.20 7.01
C CYS A 209 6.63 0.89 7.94
N SER A 210 6.98 2.06 8.49
CA SER A 210 6.07 2.78 9.38
C SER A 210 4.82 3.31 8.66
N ILE A 211 4.97 3.79 7.42
CA ILE A 211 3.80 4.18 6.59
C ILE A 211 2.90 2.98 6.29
N THR A 212 3.49 1.89 5.81
CA THR A 212 2.70 0.71 5.43
C THR A 212 1.98 0.10 6.65
N GLU A 213 2.65 0.04 7.81
CA GLU A 213 2.05 -0.43 9.06
C GLU A 213 0.93 0.50 9.53
N PHE A 214 1.17 1.81 9.50
CA PHE A 214 0.17 2.80 9.87
C PHE A 214 -1.09 2.65 9.02
N ILE A 215 -0.94 2.55 7.69
CA ILE A 215 -2.08 2.41 6.78
C ILE A 215 -2.84 1.10 6.99
N ASP A 216 -2.13 -0.02 7.14
CA ASP A 216 -2.77 -1.34 7.19
C ASP A 216 -3.43 -1.63 8.55
N HIS A 217 -2.88 -1.09 9.64
CA HIS A 217 -3.29 -1.47 11.00
C HIS A 217 -3.90 -0.33 11.83
N GLU A 218 -3.44 0.91 11.67
CA GLU A 218 -3.63 1.95 12.69
C GLU A 218 -4.39 3.19 12.17
N ARG A 219 -4.47 3.37 10.84
CA ARG A 219 -5.25 4.45 10.24
C ARG A 219 -6.72 4.30 10.64
N ARG A 220 -7.27 5.38 11.20
CA ARG A 220 -8.68 5.42 11.60
C ARG A 220 -9.57 5.18 10.38
N ALA A 221 -10.51 4.25 10.52
CA ALA A 221 -11.55 3.94 9.54
C ALA A 221 -12.84 3.60 10.28
N MET A 222 -13.97 3.64 9.56
CA MET A 222 -15.29 3.28 10.13
C MET A 222 -15.37 1.81 10.57
N SER A 223 -14.61 0.93 9.90
CA SER A 223 -14.46 -0.47 10.26
C SER A 223 -13.15 -1.03 9.72
N THR A 224 -12.77 -2.22 10.19
CA THR A 224 -11.61 -2.95 9.63
C THR A 224 -11.77 -3.22 8.14
N ASP A 225 -12.99 -3.55 7.71
CA ASP A 225 -13.36 -3.74 6.31
C ASP A 225 -13.09 -2.49 5.45
N HIS A 226 -13.52 -1.32 5.92
CA HIS A 226 -13.23 -0.05 5.25
C HIS A 226 -11.73 0.27 5.22
N ARG A 227 -10.98 -0.09 6.26
CA ARG A 227 -9.52 0.11 6.30
C ARG A 227 -8.83 -0.77 5.26
N LEU A 228 -9.15 -2.07 5.19
CA LEU A 228 -8.56 -3.00 4.23
C LEU A 228 -8.86 -2.57 2.78
N ASP A 229 -10.11 -2.22 2.48
CA ASP A 229 -10.49 -1.73 1.16
C ASP A 229 -9.70 -0.46 0.77
N SER A 230 -9.57 0.51 1.70
CA SER A 230 -8.78 1.72 1.47
C SER A 230 -7.28 1.43 1.32
N ALA A 231 -6.75 0.52 2.13
CA ALA A 231 -5.34 0.13 2.15
C ALA A 231 -4.92 -0.59 0.87
N TRP A 232 -5.82 -1.31 0.20
CA TRP A 232 -5.53 -2.03 -1.04
C TRP A 232 -5.92 -1.28 -2.30
N PHE A 233 -7.05 -0.57 -2.29
CA PHE A 233 -7.66 -0.04 -3.52
C PHE A 233 -7.98 1.45 -3.51
N GLY A 234 -7.83 2.14 -2.36
CA GLY A 234 -8.25 3.53 -2.21
C GLY A 234 -7.12 4.45 -1.72
N ALA A 235 -7.50 5.48 -0.96
CA ALA A 235 -6.57 6.49 -0.46
C ALA A 235 -5.40 5.91 0.36
N GLY A 236 -5.60 4.80 1.09
CA GLY A 236 -4.51 4.12 1.80
C GLY A 236 -3.46 3.55 0.85
N ALA A 237 -3.88 2.90 -0.23
CA ALA A 237 -2.98 2.40 -1.27
C ALA A 237 -2.19 3.55 -1.92
N ALA A 238 -2.83 4.68 -2.20
CA ALA A 238 -2.17 5.87 -2.73
C ALA A 238 -1.11 6.44 -1.77
N ILE A 239 -1.40 6.50 -0.46
CA ILE A 239 -0.41 6.93 0.54
C ILE A 239 0.78 5.98 0.59
N LYS A 240 0.57 4.65 0.56
CA LYS A 240 1.66 3.67 0.53
C LYS A 240 2.53 3.83 -0.72
N GLN A 241 1.90 4.04 -1.87
CA GLN A 241 2.61 4.29 -3.13
C GLN A 241 3.45 5.57 -3.07
N ARG A 242 2.88 6.69 -2.57
CA ARG A 242 3.65 7.93 -2.34
C ARG A 242 4.80 7.72 -1.36
N GLY A 243 4.57 6.97 -0.28
CA GLY A 243 5.62 6.62 0.69
C GLY A 243 6.78 5.86 0.04
N LEU A 244 6.47 4.90 -0.83
CA LEU A 244 7.48 4.19 -1.61
C LEU A 244 8.25 5.16 -2.52
N GLU A 245 7.55 5.98 -3.30
CA GLU A 245 8.17 6.95 -4.21
C GLU A 245 9.08 7.96 -3.49
N GLN A 246 8.63 8.51 -2.36
CA GLN A 246 9.45 9.42 -1.55
C GLN A 246 10.68 8.71 -0.98
N ALA A 247 10.54 7.45 -0.55
CA ALA A 247 11.68 6.70 -0.02
C ALA A 247 12.70 6.41 -1.13
N LEU A 248 12.24 6.03 -2.33
CA LEU A 248 13.11 5.79 -3.49
C LEU A 248 13.87 7.04 -3.93
N ARG A 249 13.29 8.23 -3.79
CA ARG A 249 14.00 9.50 -4.06
C ARG A 249 15.19 9.75 -3.12
N MET A 250 15.26 9.08 -1.97
CA MET A 250 16.38 9.23 -1.03
C MET A 250 17.63 8.41 -1.42
N VAL A 251 17.50 7.51 -2.41
CA VAL A 251 18.55 6.62 -2.90
C VAL A 251 18.83 6.74 -4.39
N SER A 252 18.05 7.56 -5.11
CA SER A 252 18.25 7.88 -6.53
C SER A 252 19.26 9.00 -6.74
#